data_AF-A0A942UD52-F1
#
_entry.id   AF-A0A942UD52-F1
#
_cell.length_a   1.000
_cell.length_b   1.000
_cell.length_c   1.000
_cell.angle_alpha   90.00
_cell.angle_beta   90.00
_cell.angle_gamma   90.00
#
_symmetry.space_group_name_H-M   'P 1'
#
loop_
_entity.id
_entity.type
_entity.pdbx_description
1 polymer ?
#
loop_
_entity_poly.entity_id
_entity_poly.type
_entity_poly.pdbx_seq_one_letter_code
_entity_poly.pdbx_strand_id
1 'polypeptide(L)'
;MILKEIKFNQNIEIQQFPFTLPILRDFKPFSFKKPITILVGENGRGKSTFLEGMAAADLSVAGGVEMSQDKEMGFAQILANAFTLSRVQKTKKLHSIKGTNFLNKHSM
;
A
#
# COMPACT_ATOMS: atom_id res chain seq x y z
N MET A 1 6.26 -3.56 -7.00
CA MET A 1 6.57 -2.74 -5.80
C MET A 1 6.17 -3.52 -4.55
N ILE A 2 6.80 -3.29 -3.40
CA ILE A 2 6.40 -3.92 -2.12
C ILE A 2 5.90 -2.84 -1.17
N LEU A 3 4.71 -3.04 -0.60
CA LEU A 3 4.15 -2.17 0.45
C LEU A 3 5.01 -2.29 1.72
N LYS A 4 5.44 -1.14 2.23
CA LYS A 4 6.36 -1.04 3.37
C LYS A 4 5.69 -0.46 4.59
N GLU A 5 4.84 0.53 4.39
CA GLU A 5 4.14 1.20 5.48
C GLU A 5 2.85 1.84 5.00
N ILE A 6 1.88 1.91 5.89
CA ILE A 6 0.67 2.73 5.77
C ILE A 6 0.57 3.68 6.98
N LYS A 7 0.28 4.94 6.72
CA LYS A 7 0.10 6.00 7.73
C LYS A 7 -1.02 6.96 7.33
N PHE A 8 -1.50 7.78 8.26
CA PHE A 8 -2.36 8.91 7.91
C PHE A 8 -1.56 10.12 7.41
N ASN A 9 -2.13 10.88 6.47
CA ASN A 9 -1.49 12.04 5.85
C ASN A 9 -1.87 13.39 6.50
N GLN A 10 -2.92 13.44 7.31
CA GLN A 10 -3.45 14.66 7.91
C GLN A 10 -4.02 14.43 9.32
N ASN A 11 -4.34 15.51 10.02
CA ASN A 11 -5.09 15.43 11.28
C ASN A 11 -6.53 15.03 10.96
N ILE A 12 -6.87 13.79 11.29
CA ILE A 12 -8.18 13.22 11.01
C ILE A 12 -9.14 13.51 12.16
N GLU A 13 -10.37 13.91 11.85
CA GLU A 13 -11.44 14.00 12.83
C GLU A 13 -11.93 12.62 13.24
N ILE A 14 -11.53 12.19 14.43
CA ILE A 14 -11.75 10.82 14.91
C ILE A 14 -13.22 10.54 15.30
N GLN A 15 -14.06 11.58 15.34
CA GLN A 15 -15.45 11.49 15.79
C GLN A 15 -16.45 11.03 14.71
N GLN A 16 -15.99 10.87 13.46
CA GLN A 16 -16.85 10.44 12.35
C GLN A 16 -16.47 9.04 11.86
N PHE A 17 -17.47 8.25 11.44
CA PHE A 17 -17.20 7.00 10.74
C PHE A 17 -16.50 7.30 9.40
N PRO A 18 -15.49 6.52 8.98
CA PRO A 18 -15.00 5.27 9.56
C PRO A 18 -13.96 5.43 10.69
N PHE A 19 -13.51 6.65 10.99
CA PHE A 19 -12.44 6.90 11.95
C PHE A 19 -12.80 6.62 13.42
N THR A 20 -14.08 6.51 13.75
CA THR A 20 -14.55 6.02 15.05
C THR A 20 -14.26 4.55 15.30
N LEU A 21 -13.95 3.76 14.25
CA LEU A 21 -13.64 2.34 14.39
C LEU A 21 -12.36 2.14 15.23
N PRO A 22 -12.32 1.18 16.16
CA PRO A 22 -11.18 1.02 17.07
C PRO A 22 -9.81 0.89 16.39
N ILE A 23 -9.72 0.19 15.26
CA ILE A 23 -8.45 0.05 14.52
C ILE A 23 -7.97 1.37 13.89
N LEU A 24 -8.89 2.31 13.61
CA LEU A 24 -8.63 3.60 12.96
C LEU A 24 -8.50 4.75 13.96
N ARG A 25 -9.28 4.72 15.05
CA ARG A 25 -9.25 5.73 16.12
C ARG A 25 -7.89 5.77 16.81
N ASP A 26 -7.38 4.60 17.16
CA ASP A 26 -6.12 4.43 17.90
C ASP A 26 -4.96 4.10 16.95
N PHE A 27 -5.08 4.53 15.69
CA PHE A 27 -4.18 4.13 14.61
C PHE A 27 -2.77 4.70 14.79
N LYS A 28 -1.79 3.84 14.52
CA LYS A 28 -0.38 4.20 14.43
C LYS A 28 0.15 3.74 13.07
N PRO A 29 1.20 4.38 12.54
CA PRO A 29 1.84 3.91 11.31
C PRO A 29 2.11 2.40 11.37
N PHE A 30 1.61 1.69 10.37
CA PHE A 30 1.68 0.23 10.31
C PHE A 30 2.71 -0.18 9.27
N SER A 31 3.86 -0.69 9.74
CA SER A 31 4.93 -1.14 8.86
C SER A 31 4.84 -2.63 8.56
N PHE A 32 4.88 -2.99 7.27
CA PHE A 32 4.85 -4.37 6.79
C PHE A 32 6.26 -4.96 6.82
N LYS A 33 6.55 -5.78 7.84
CA LYS A 33 7.85 -6.44 8.03
C LYS A 33 7.97 -7.79 7.31
N LYS A 34 6.84 -8.40 6.96
CA LYS A 34 6.75 -9.72 6.32
C LYS A 34 5.90 -9.66 5.06
N PRO A 35 6.14 -10.55 4.07
CA PRO A 35 5.33 -10.61 2.84
C PRO A 35 3.85 -10.91 3.09
N ILE A 36 3.55 -11.64 4.16
CA ILE A 36 2.19 -11.97 4.59
C ILE A 36 1.95 -11.32 5.95
N THR A 37 0.87 -10.56 6.06
CA THR A 37 0.39 -9.94 7.29
C THR A 37 -1.05 -10.37 7.51
N ILE A 38 -1.37 -10.87 8.70
CA ILE A 38 -2.72 -11.33 9.05
C ILE A 38 -3.29 -10.35 10.09
N LEU A 39 -4.47 -9.79 9.81
CA LEU A 39 -5.19 -8.93 10.74
C LEU A 39 -6.13 -9.78 11.60
N VAL A 40 -5.88 -9.82 12.90
CA VAL A 40 -6.69 -10.56 13.89
C VAL A 40 -7.36 -9.60 14.88
N GLY A 41 -8.50 -9.99 15.42
CA GLY A 41 -9.26 -9.21 16.41
C GLY A 41 -10.76 -9.48 16.35
N GLU A 42 -11.52 -8.88 17.27
CA GLU A 42 -12.98 -9.06 17.35
C GLU A 42 -13.73 -8.53 16.13
N ASN A 43 -14.91 -9.10 15.86
CA ASN A 43 -15.83 -8.59 14.84
C ASN A 43 -16.31 -7.18 15.20
N GLY A 44 -16.51 -6.32 14.21
CA GLY A 44 -16.90 -4.92 14.42
C GLY A 44 -15.76 -3.96 14.80
N ARG A 45 -14.51 -4.44 14.99
CA ARG A 45 -13.35 -3.56 15.28
C ARG A 45 -12.84 -2.75 14.07
N GLY A 46 -13.40 -2.95 12.88
CA GLY A 46 -13.04 -2.22 11.65
C GLY A 46 -11.99 -2.89 10.75
N LYS A 47 -11.69 -4.18 10.95
CA LYS A 47 -10.66 -4.89 10.17
C LYS A 47 -10.94 -4.91 8.66
N SER A 48 -12.16 -5.24 8.25
CA SER A 48 -12.57 -5.26 6.83
C SER A 48 -12.54 -3.85 6.26
N THR A 49 -13.10 -2.88 6.97
CA THR A 49 -13.09 -1.45 6.58
C THR A 49 -11.68 -0.90 6.39
N PHE A 50 -10.73 -1.31 7.25
CA PHE A 50 -9.31 -0.95 7.09
C PHE A 50 -8.71 -1.54 5.81
N LEU A 51 -9.02 -2.82 5.49
CA LEU A 51 -8.55 -3.47 4.27
C LEU A 51 -9.16 -2.84 3.01
N GLU A 52 -10.44 -2.50 3.03
CA GLU A 52 -11.14 -1.81 1.95
C GLU A 52 -10.50 -0.43 1.67
N GLY A 53 -10.28 0.37 2.71
CA GLY A 53 -9.62 1.67 2.56
C GLY A 53 -8.19 1.54 2.02
N MET A 54 -7.42 0.53 2.46
CA MET A 54 -6.09 0.26 1.94
C MET A 54 -6.12 -0.16 0.46
N ALA A 55 -7.09 -0.99 0.07
CA ALA A 55 -7.27 -1.41 -1.33
C ALA A 55 -7.68 -0.23 -2.22
N ALA A 56 -8.62 0.60 -1.77
CA ALA A 56 -9.03 1.80 -2.48
C ALA A 56 -7.87 2.79 -2.66
N ALA A 57 -7.01 2.95 -1.64
CA ALA A 57 -5.81 3.77 -1.73
C ALA A 57 -4.77 3.21 -2.71
N ASP A 58 -4.60 1.88 -2.77
CA ASP A 58 -3.68 1.23 -3.72
C ASP A 58 -4.17 1.39 -5.16
N LEU A 59 -5.47 1.20 -5.40
CA LEU A 59 -6.12 1.39 -6.70
C LEU A 59 -6.08 2.84 -7.17
N SER A 60 -6.33 3.80 -6.28
CA SER A 60 -6.24 5.24 -6.57
C SER A 60 -4.85 5.62 -7.08
N VAL A 61 -3.78 5.03 -6.51
CA VAL A 61 -2.40 5.25 -6.96
C VAL A 61 -2.13 4.59 -8.31
N ALA A 62 -2.80 3.48 -8.63
CA ALA A 62 -2.63 2.75 -9.88
C ALA A 62 -3.41 3.37 -11.08
N GLY A 63 -4.16 4.46 -10.86
CA GLY A 63 -4.94 5.13 -11.90
C GLY A 63 -6.21 4.39 -12.32
N GLY A 64 -6.65 3.38 -11.56
CA GLY A 64 -7.89 2.68 -11.81
C GLY A 64 -9.08 3.42 -11.20
N VAL A 65 -10.00 3.89 -12.04
CA VAL A 65 -11.32 4.35 -11.58
C VAL A 65 -12.40 3.62 -12.36
N GLU A 66 -12.99 2.63 -11.71
CA GLU A 66 -14.44 2.41 -11.73
C GLU A 66 -14.78 1.76 -10.40
N MET A 67 -15.39 2.53 -9.52
CA MET A 67 -15.82 2.07 -8.19
C MET A 67 -17.32 2.31 -8.09
N SER A 68 -18.05 1.20 -7.92
CA SER A 68 -19.50 1.10 -7.88
C SER A 68 -20.12 2.07 -6.86
N GLN A 69 -21.32 2.59 -7.13
CA GLN A 69 -21.99 3.64 -6.33
C GLN A 69 -22.59 3.15 -5.00
N ASP A 70 -21.99 2.14 -4.34
CA ASP A 70 -22.48 1.66 -3.06
C ASP A 70 -22.02 2.55 -1.90
N LYS A 71 -22.93 2.87 -0.98
CA LYS A 71 -22.72 3.80 0.14
C LYS A 71 -21.51 3.44 1.02
N GLU A 72 -21.16 2.15 1.08
CA GLU A 72 -19.99 1.63 1.80
C GLU A 72 -18.65 2.00 1.12
N MET A 73 -18.64 2.15 -0.21
CA MET A 73 -17.45 2.58 -0.97
C MET A 73 -17.10 4.06 -0.74
N GLY A 74 -18.08 4.88 -0.33
CA GLY A 74 -17.80 6.26 0.09
C GLY A 74 -16.81 6.31 1.24
N PHE A 75 -16.92 5.39 2.20
CA PHE A 75 -15.99 5.32 3.34
C PHE A 75 -14.62 4.75 2.95
N ALA A 76 -14.57 3.81 2.00
CA ALA A 76 -13.31 3.32 1.46
C ALA A 76 -12.52 4.45 0.78
N GLN A 77 -13.18 5.32 0.01
CA GLN A 77 -12.53 6.48 -0.61
C GLN A 77 -12.10 7.53 0.42
N ILE A 78 -12.91 7.78 1.45
CA ILE A 78 -12.52 8.65 2.57
C ILE A 78 -11.23 8.13 3.23
N LEU A 79 -11.15 6.82 3.48
CA LEU A 79 -9.94 6.19 4.00
C LEU A 79 -8.78 6.25 3.01
N ALA A 80 -9.04 6.06 1.73
CA ALA A 80 -8.01 6.14 0.69
C ALA A 80 -7.35 7.51 0.65
N ASN A 81 -8.15 8.57 0.73
CA ASN A 81 -7.66 9.95 0.76
C ASN A 81 -6.91 10.28 2.06
N ALA A 82 -7.23 9.58 3.15
CA ALA A 82 -6.55 9.71 4.43
C ALA A 82 -5.24 8.91 4.51
N PHE A 83 -5.11 7.83 3.74
CA PHE A 83 -3.95 6.94 3.78
C PHE A 83 -2.81 7.41 2.89
N THR A 84 -1.58 7.24 3.39
CA THR A 84 -0.35 7.29 2.60
C THR A 84 0.30 5.92 2.62
N LEU A 85 0.50 5.36 1.43
CA LEU A 85 1.16 4.06 1.24
C LEU A 85 2.59 4.27 0.77
N SER A 86 3.54 3.89 1.62
CA SER A 86 4.97 3.91 1.30
C SER A 86 5.38 2.57 0.73
N ARG A 87 6.05 2.56 -0.44
CA ARG A 87 6.47 1.35 -1.15
C ARG A 87 7.96 1.39 -1.47
N VAL A 88 8.58 0.21 -1.53
CA VAL A 88 9.95 0.05 -2.03
C VAL A 88 9.92 -0.69 -3.36
N GLN A 89 10.63 -0.14 -4.35
CA GLN A 89 10.90 -0.85 -5.60
C GLN A 89 12.03 -1.85 -5.34
N LYS A 90 11.76 -3.15 -5.49
CA LYS A 90 12.84 -4.12 -5.64
C LYS A 90 13.46 -3.89 -7.01
N THR A 91 14.67 -3.35 -7.03
CA THR A 91 15.47 -3.33 -8.25
C THR A 91 15.80 -4.79 -8.59
N LYS A 92 15.46 -5.25 -9.81
CA LYS A 92 16.13 -6.43 -10.36
C LYS A 92 17.57 -6.03 -10.56
N LYS A 93 18.52 -6.67 -9.87
CA LYS A 93 19.94 -6.58 -10.21
C LYS A 93 20.10 -7.25 -11.58
N LEU A 94 19.93 -6.48 -12.65
CA LEU A 94 20.24 -6.92 -14.00
C LEU A 94 21.77 -6.98 -14.08
N HIS A 95 22.35 -8.17 -13.93
CA HIS A 95 23.73 -8.36 -14.38
C HIS A 95 23.70 -8.24 -15.91
N SER A 96 23.98 -7.04 -16.41
CA SER A 96 24.34 -6.89 -17.82
C SER A 96 25.70 -7.56 -17.99
N ILE A 97 25.70 -8.82 -18.42
CA ILE A 97 26.90 -9.44 -18.97
C ILE A 97 27.08 -8.77 -20.34
N LYS A 98 27.92 -7.74 -20.41
CA LYS A 98 28.50 -7.31 -21.67
C LYS A 98 29.41 -8.46 -22.15
N GLY A 99 28.86 -9.35 -23.00
CA GLY A 99 29.66 -9.91 -24.09
C GLY A 99 29.97 -8.74 -25.03
N THR A 100 31.20 -8.48 -25.46
CA THR A 100 32.19 -9.43 -25.94
C THR A 100 33.60 -8.87 -25.68
N ASN A 101 34.39 -9.64 -24.94
CA ASN A 101 35.85 -9.56 -25.03
C ASN A 101 36.24 -10.56 -26.13
N PHE A 102 36.52 -10.08 -27.35
CA PHE A 102 37.27 -10.87 -28.33
C PHE A 102 38.64 -10.23 -28.48
N LEU A 103 39.61 -10.86 -27.81
CA LEU A 103 41.02 -10.73 -28.12
C LEU A 103 41.24 -11.16 -29.57
N ASN A 104 41.94 -10.34 -30.35
CA ASN A 104 42.87 -10.88 -31.32
C ASN A 104 44.18 -10.06 -31.27
N LYS A 105 45.14 -10.58 -30.51
CA LYS A 105 46.56 -10.31 -30.69
C LYS A 105 47.15 -11.54 -31.40
N HIS A 106 47.63 -11.36 -32.62
CA HIS A 106 48.76 -12.03 -33.27
C HIS A 106 48.93 -11.29 -34.61
N SER A 107 49.90 -10.39 -34.74
CA SER A 107 51.33 -10.60 -35.04
C SER A 107 51.61 -10.68 -36.55
N MET A 108 52.43 -9.72 -36.98
CA MET A 108 53.16 -9.57 -38.26
C MET A 108 52.39 -9.10 -39.48
#